data_AF-S9PAT7-F1
#
_entry.id   AF-S9PAT7-F1
#
_cell.length_a   1.000
_cell.length_b   1.000
_cell.length_c   1.000
_cell.angle_alpha   90.00
_cell.angle_beta   90.00
_cell.angle_gamma   90.00
#
_symmetry.space_group_name_H-M   'P 1'
#
loop_
_entity.id
_entity.type
_entity.pdbx_description
1 polymer ?
#
loop_
_entity_poly.entity_id
_entity_poly.type
_entity_poly.pdbx_seq_one_letter_code
_entity_poly.pdbx_strand_id
1 'polypeptide(L)'
;MQAMENDAERIVAILHDVIEDTGLTLDQLAAEGFPGYLLEALDSVTRRDGETYEAFIARAAANAIGRRVKYADLRDNADLSRIAAPTAADVARTEKYRRALAQLDAA
;
A
#
# COMPACT_ATOMS: atom_id res chain seq x y z
N MET A 1 2.21 -2.60 12.31
CA MET A 1 2.17 -1.34 11.56
C MET A 1 3.24 -0.42 12.12
N GLN A 2 4.16 0.03 11.26
CA GLN A 2 5.07 1.13 11.63
C GLN A 2 4.22 2.34 12.06
N ALA A 3 4.66 3.09 13.07
CA ALA A 3 3.97 4.31 13.45
C ALA A 3 4.05 5.30 12.28
N MET A 4 2.90 5.66 11.73
CA MET A 4 2.78 6.75 10.77
C MET A 4 3.04 8.08 11.47
N GLU A 5 3.84 8.93 10.84
CA GLU A 5 4.40 10.14 11.45
C GLU A 5 3.35 11.24 11.59
N ASN A 6 2.41 11.30 10.64
CA ASN A 6 1.38 12.34 10.57
C ASN A 6 0.00 11.75 10.26
N ASP A 7 -1.04 12.58 10.41
CA ASP A 7 -2.42 12.13 10.24
C ASP A 7 -2.75 11.77 8.79
N ALA A 8 -2.10 12.39 7.80
CA ALA A 8 -2.31 12.05 6.40
C ALA A 8 -1.85 10.61 6.09
N GLU A 9 -0.67 10.23 6.56
CA GLU A 9 -0.18 8.85 6.47
C GLU A 9 -1.08 7.86 7.19
N ARG A 10 -1.61 8.22 8.38
CA ARG A 10 -2.55 7.36 9.13
C ARG A 10 -3.86 7.16 8.36
N ILE A 11 -4.40 8.23 7.81
CA ILE A 11 -5.63 8.18 7.01
C ILE A 11 -5.43 7.27 5.80
N VAL A 12 -4.33 7.44 5.06
CA VAL A 12 -4.02 6.61 3.89
C VAL A 12 -3.78 5.15 4.29
N ALA A 13 -3.04 4.90 5.37
CA ALA A 13 -2.80 3.56 5.88
C ALA A 13 -4.08 2.83 6.31
N ILE A 14 -5.09 3.54 6.82
CA ILE A 14 -6.37 2.90 7.17
C ILE A 14 -7.25 2.72 5.94
N LEU A 15 -7.38 3.75 5.11
CA LEU A 15 -8.36 3.76 4.03
C LEU A 15 -7.95 2.92 2.81
N HIS A 16 -6.66 2.64 2.61
CA HIS A 16 -6.26 1.78 1.49
C HIS A 16 -6.84 0.36 1.61
N ASP A 17 -6.81 -0.24 2.79
CA ASP A 17 -7.46 -1.54 3.06
C ASP A 17 -8.96 -1.45 2.86
N VAL A 18 -9.60 -0.37 3.33
CA VAL A 18 -11.05 -0.18 3.14
C VAL A 18 -11.42 -0.10 1.66
N ILE A 19 -10.61 0.57 0.83
CA ILE A 19 -10.83 0.65 -0.61
C ILE A 19 -10.60 -0.72 -1.26
N GLU A 20 -9.57 -1.46 -0.86
CA GLU A 20 -9.25 -2.78 -1.45
C GLU A 20 -10.24 -3.88 -1.03
N ASP A 21 -10.74 -3.85 0.20
CA ASP A 21 -11.60 -4.89 0.78
C ASP A 21 -13.11 -4.60 0.65
N THR A 22 -13.48 -3.39 0.23
CA THR A 22 -14.88 -2.97 0.11
C THR A 22 -15.19 -2.35 -1.25
N GLY A 23 -16.43 -1.89 -1.44
CA GLY A 23 -16.85 -1.15 -2.64
C GLY A 23 -16.62 0.36 -2.57
N LEU A 24 -15.89 0.85 -1.57
CA LEU A 24 -15.58 2.28 -1.42
C LEU A 24 -14.67 2.76 -2.56
N THR A 25 -15.05 3.83 -3.26
CA THR A 25 -14.27 4.38 -4.37
C THR A 25 -13.64 5.72 -4.03
N LEU A 26 -12.58 6.08 -4.76
CA LEU A 26 -11.95 7.40 -4.66
C LEU A 26 -12.92 8.54 -5.01
N ASP A 27 -13.85 8.29 -5.95
CA ASP A 27 -14.88 9.27 -6.33
C ASP A 27 -15.86 9.54 -5.18
N GLN A 28 -16.22 8.52 -4.40
CA GLN A 28 -17.05 8.70 -3.21
C GLN A 28 -16.30 9.53 -2.16
N LEU A 29 -15.02 9.25 -1.92
CA LEU A 29 -14.20 10.05 -1.00
C LEU A 29 -14.06 11.50 -1.48
N ALA A 30 -13.91 11.71 -2.79
CA ALA A 30 -13.88 13.05 -3.38
C ALA A 30 -15.21 13.79 -3.16
N ALA A 31 -16.36 13.11 -3.31
CA ALA A 31 -17.68 13.68 -3.06
C ALA A 31 -17.90 14.06 -1.59
N GLU A 32 -17.29 13.33 -0.64
CA GLU A 32 -17.27 13.65 0.79
C GLU A 32 -16.30 14.80 1.14
N GLY A 33 -15.58 15.35 0.16
CA GLY A 33 -14.72 16.52 0.35
C GLY A 33 -13.30 16.19 0.81
N PHE A 34 -12.82 14.96 0.58
CA PHE A 34 -11.42 14.64 0.86
C PHE A 34 -10.48 15.53 0.03
N PRO A 35 -9.40 16.06 0.64
CA PRO A 35 -8.46 16.91 -0.05
C PRO A 35 -7.69 16.12 -1.13
N GLY A 36 -7.41 16.78 -2.26
CA GLY A 36 -6.79 16.15 -3.43
C GLY A 36 -5.49 15.40 -3.13
N TYR A 37 -4.63 15.93 -2.26
CA TYR A 37 -3.37 15.26 -1.90
C TYR A 37 -3.60 13.91 -1.18
N LEU A 38 -4.69 13.75 -0.42
CA LEU A 38 -5.04 12.46 0.19
C LEU A 38 -5.59 11.50 -0.87
N LEU A 39 -6.41 12.00 -1.80
CA LEU A 39 -6.92 11.18 -2.91
C LEU A 39 -5.78 10.68 -3.81
N GLU A 40 -4.80 11.52 -4.11
CA GLU A 40 -3.59 11.14 -4.86
C GLU A 40 -2.76 10.10 -4.11
N ALA A 41 -2.62 10.24 -2.79
CA ALA A 41 -1.92 9.27 -1.97
C ALA A 41 -2.67 7.93 -1.92
N LEU A 42 -3.99 7.94 -1.72
CA LEU A 42 -4.85 6.74 -1.73
C LEU A 42 -4.83 6.03 -3.07
N ASP A 43 -4.98 6.77 -4.16
CA ASP A 43 -4.81 6.23 -5.51
C ASP A 43 -3.47 5.51 -5.60
N SER A 44 -2.36 6.18 -5.26
CA SER A 44 -1.00 5.63 -5.41
C SER A 44 -0.78 4.27 -4.73
N VAL A 45 -1.53 3.97 -3.66
CA VAL A 45 -1.43 2.72 -2.89
C VAL A 45 -2.57 1.73 -3.16
N THR A 46 -3.51 2.07 -4.03
CA THR A 46 -4.60 1.20 -4.48
C THR A 46 -4.29 0.65 -5.85
N ARG A 47 -4.36 -0.68 -6.03
CA ARG A 47 -4.04 -1.30 -7.32
C ARG A 47 -5.14 -1.04 -8.36
N ARG A 48 -4.74 -0.74 -9.60
CA ARG A 48 -5.68 -0.53 -10.72
C ARG A 48 -5.89 -1.82 -11.52
N ASP A 49 -7.06 -1.94 -12.13
CA ASP A 49 -7.37 -3.05 -13.03
C ASP A 49 -6.42 -3.06 -14.23
N GLY A 50 -5.84 -4.24 -14.52
CA GLY A 50 -4.87 -4.43 -15.59
C GLY A 50 -3.45 -3.91 -15.29
N GLU A 51 -3.21 -3.31 -14.12
CA GLU A 51 -1.89 -2.81 -13.73
C GLU A 51 -0.94 -3.95 -13.32
N THR A 52 0.27 -3.93 -13.89
CA THR A 52 1.34 -4.84 -13.46
C THR A 52 1.76 -4.49 -12.04
N TYR A 53 2.24 -5.49 -11.30
CA TYR A 53 2.65 -5.25 -9.92
C TYR A 53 3.83 -4.27 -9.85
N GLU A 54 4.74 -4.32 -10.81
CA GLU A 54 5.90 -3.43 -10.91
C GLU A 54 5.49 -1.99 -11.18
N ALA A 55 4.51 -1.77 -12.07
CA ALA A 55 3.96 -0.43 -12.33
C ALA A 55 3.26 0.13 -11.09
N PHE A 56 2.52 -0.72 -10.37
CA PHE A 56 1.88 -0.34 -9.12
C PHE A 56 2.90 0.10 -8.06
N ILE A 57 3.96 -0.68 -7.83
CA ILE A 57 5.00 -0.31 -6.85
C ILE A 57 5.73 0.96 -7.28
N ALA A 58 6.02 1.14 -8.57
CA ALA A 58 6.62 2.37 -9.08
C ALA A 58 5.73 3.61 -8.87
N ARG A 59 4.41 3.46 -9.04
CA ARG A 59 3.44 4.53 -8.79
C ARG A 59 3.34 4.87 -7.30
N ALA A 60 3.30 3.87 -6.43
CA ALA A 60 3.34 4.08 -4.98
C ALA A 60 4.65 4.79 -4.57
N ALA A 61 5.79 4.41 -5.15
CA ALA A 61 7.10 5.00 -4.86
C ALA A 61 7.18 6.50 -5.24
N ALA A 62 6.44 6.93 -6.26
CA ALA A 62 6.42 8.32 -6.74
C ALA A 62 5.62 9.27 -5.84
N ASN A 63 4.81 8.77 -4.90
CA ASN A 63 4.06 9.58 -3.94
C ASN A 63 4.69 9.45 -2.55
N ALA A 64 5.04 10.57 -1.90
CA ALA A 64 5.75 10.54 -0.62
C ALA A 64 4.97 9.82 0.50
N ILE A 65 3.65 10.06 0.60
CA ILE A 65 2.78 9.41 1.60
C ILE A 65 2.56 7.96 1.18
N GLY A 66 2.21 7.73 -0.09
CA GLY A 66 1.94 6.41 -0.63
C GLY A 66 3.12 5.46 -0.49
N ARG A 67 4.34 5.94 -0.74
CA ARG A 67 5.59 5.19 -0.56
C ARG A 67 5.75 4.71 0.87
N ARG A 68 5.57 5.60 1.85
CA ARG A 68 5.71 5.27 3.29
C ARG A 68 4.65 4.24 3.72
N VAL A 69 3.41 4.44 3.30
CA VAL A 69 2.31 3.53 3.61
C VAL A 69 2.53 2.17 2.97
N LYS A 70 2.81 2.10 1.66
CA LYS A 70 3.06 0.84 0.95
C LYS A 70 4.29 0.12 1.48
N TYR A 71 5.34 0.84 1.88
CA TYR A 71 6.49 0.24 2.55
C TYR A 71 6.09 -0.42 3.88
N ALA A 72 5.35 0.29 4.74
CA ALA A 72 4.92 -0.23 6.02
C ALA A 72 4.01 -1.46 5.88
N ASP A 73 3.05 -1.41 4.96
CA ASP A 73 2.15 -2.52 4.61
C ASP A 73 2.94 -3.75 4.13
N LEU A 74 3.79 -3.60 3.12
CA LEU A 74 4.57 -4.71 2.58
C LEU A 74 5.54 -5.31 3.61
N ARG A 75 6.10 -4.47 4.49
CA ARG A 75 7.00 -4.93 5.56
C ARG A 75 6.25 -5.80 6.56
N ASP A 76 5.06 -5.38 6.96
CA ASP A 76 4.21 -6.15 7.88
C ASP A 76 3.70 -7.44 7.23
N ASN A 77 3.37 -7.42 5.93
CA ASN A 77 2.92 -8.57 5.16
C ASN A 77 4.05 -9.55 4.80
N ALA A 78 5.31 -9.10 4.82
CA ALA A 78 6.48 -9.95 4.60
C ALA A 78 6.92 -10.72 5.87
N ASP A 79 6.26 -10.51 7.01
CA ASP A 79 6.57 -11.21 8.26
C ASP A 79 5.98 -12.63 8.29
N LEU A 80 6.75 -13.57 7.74
CA LEU A 80 6.41 -15.00 7.74
C LEU A 80 6.27 -15.60 9.14
N SER A 81 6.85 -14.99 10.18
CA SER A 81 6.76 -15.53 11.56
C SER A 81 5.32 -15.53 12.09
N ARG A 82 4.42 -14.75 11.46
CA ARG A 82 2.99 -14.67 11.77
C ARG A 82 2.20 -15.86 11.22
N ILE A 83 2.80 -16.67 10.35
CA ILE A 83 2.16 -17.82 9.72
C ILE A 83 2.67 -19.09 10.41
N ALA A 84 1.78 -19.78 11.14
CA ALA A 84 2.14 -20.96 11.94
C ALA A 84 2.74 -22.11 11.11
N ALA A 85 2.33 -22.27 9.84
CA ALA A 85 2.85 -23.27 8.92
C ALA A 85 2.97 -22.66 7.50
N PRO A 86 4.06 -21.94 7.19
CA PRO A 86 4.22 -21.26 5.90
C PRO A 86 4.24 -22.24 4.74
N THR A 87 3.53 -21.90 3.66
CA THR A 87 3.53 -22.67 2.41
C THR A 87 4.57 -22.14 1.42
N ALA A 88 4.82 -22.89 0.34
CA ALA A 88 5.67 -22.40 -0.76
C ALA A 88 5.12 -21.11 -1.40
N ALA A 89 3.79 -20.95 -1.44
CA ALA A 89 3.16 -19.73 -1.94
C ALA A 89 3.42 -18.53 -1.01
N ASP A 90 3.42 -18.73 0.30
CA ASP A 90 3.75 -17.68 1.28
C ASP A 90 5.20 -17.23 1.17
N VAL A 91 6.13 -18.17 0.97
CA VAL A 91 7.55 -17.87 0.74
C VAL A 91 7.72 -17.07 -0.55
N ALA A 92 7.13 -17.51 -1.66
CA ALA A 92 7.20 -16.81 -2.94
C ALA A 92 6.60 -15.39 -2.87
N ARG A 93 5.45 -15.24 -2.18
CA ARG A 93 4.82 -13.94 -1.93
C ARG A 93 5.73 -13.02 -1.10
N THR A 94 6.37 -13.56 -0.06
CA THR A 94 7.30 -12.82 0.78
C THR A 94 8.53 -12.35 0.00
N GLU A 95 9.10 -13.20 -0.86
CA GLU A 95 10.21 -12.81 -1.74
C GLU A 95 9.80 -11.68 -2.69
N LYS A 96 8.59 -11.75 -3.25
CA LYS A 96 8.03 -10.66 -4.07
C LYS A 96 7.92 -9.35 -3.27
N TYR A 97 7.45 -9.40 -2.03
CA TYR A 97 7.37 -8.22 -1.16
C TYR A 97 8.74 -7.65 -0.80
N ARG A 98 9.74 -8.49 -0.55
CA ARG A 98 11.13 -8.05 -0.30
C ARG A 98 11.72 -7.27 -1.48
N ARG A 99 11.45 -7.69 -2.72
CA ARG A 99 11.89 -6.94 -3.92
C ARG A 99 11.21 -5.57 -4.03
N ALA A 100 9.90 -5.51 -3.76
CA ALA A 100 9.16 -4.26 -3.73
C ALA A 100 9.65 -3.31 -2.62
N LEU A 101 9.95 -3.84 -1.43
CA LEU A 101 10.54 -3.06 -0.33
C LEU A 101 11.88 -2.42 -0.74
N ALA A 102 12.75 -3.17 -1.41
CA ALA A 102 14.03 -2.64 -1.91
C ALA A 102 13.83 -1.51 -2.93
N GLN A 103 12.80 -1.61 -3.79
CA GLN A 103 12.46 -0.55 -4.73
C GLN A 103 11.94 0.71 -4.03
N LEU A 104 11.09 0.54 -3.01
CA LEU A 104 10.52 1.65 -2.25
C LEU A 104 11.56 2.37 -1.38
N ASP A 105 12.58 1.67 -0.91
CA ASP A 105 13.67 2.24 -0.11
C ASP A 105 14.68 3.03 -0.97
N ALA A 106 14.84 2.65 -2.24
CA ALA A 106 15.76 3.29 -3.17
C ALA A 106 15.19 4.52 -3.92
N ALA A 107 13.90 4.82 -3.74
CA ALA A 107 13.17 5.92 -4.39
C ALA A 107 13.18 7.20 -3.56
#